data_AF-A0A3B8ULR5-F1
#
_entry.id   AF-A0A3B8ULR5-F1
#
_cell.length_a   1.000
_cell.length_b   1.000
_cell.length_c   1.000
_cell.angle_alpha   90.00
_cell.angle_beta   90.00
_cell.angle_gamma   90.00
#
_symmetry.space_group_name_H-M   'P 1'
#
loop_
_entity.id
_entity.type
_entity.pdbx_description
1 polymer ?
#
loop_
_entity_poly.entity_id
_entity_poly.type
_entity_poly.pdbx_seq_one_letter_code
_entity_poly.pdbx_strand_id
1 'polypeptide(L)' 'LFYDSKTILQEVVQAAHKEVVYEIIDETGPEHDKNFIAKAYVEGMFEVTANGHTKKHAEQRAAYEALVYLKKHGQA' A
#
# COMPACT_ATOMS: atom_id res chain seq x y z
N LEU A 1 -4.56 14.42 2.69
CA LEU A 1 -5.04 13.55 1.59
C LEU A 1 -4.13 12.34 1.35
N PHE A 2 -2.81 12.46 1.18
CA PHE A 2 -1.90 11.30 1.21
C PHE A 2 -1.48 10.86 2.62
N TYR A 3 -1.44 11.77 3.59
CA TYR A 3 -0.96 11.47 4.95
C TYR A 3 -1.87 10.49 5.72
N ASP A 4 -3.15 10.42 5.38
CA ASP A 4 -4.14 9.64 6.11
C ASP A 4 -4.37 8.24 5.52
N SER A 5 -3.81 7.92 4.35
CA SER A 5 -4.09 6.64 3.67
C SER A 5 -3.61 5.42 4.46
N LYS A 6 -2.45 5.50 5.13
CA LYS A 6 -1.97 4.40 5.99
C LYS A 6 -2.88 4.21 7.21
N THR A 7 -3.28 5.31 7.85
CA THR A 7 -4.16 5.29 9.04
C THR A 7 -5.54 4.72 8.70
N ILE A 8 -6.18 5.24 7.65
CA ILE A 8 -7.51 4.76 7.23
C ILE A 8 -7.44 3.28 6.84
N LEU A 9 -6.40 2.87 6.10
CA LEU A 9 -6.24 1.47 5.74
C LEU A 9 -6.07 0.60 6.98
N GLN A 10 -5.30 1.07 7.96
CA GLN A 10 -5.10 0.38 9.22
C GLN A 10 -6.41 0.21 10.00
N GLU A 11 -7.27 1.22 10.05
CA GLU A 11 -8.60 1.12 10.67
C GLU A 11 -9.49 0.10 9.96
N VAL A 12 -9.51 0.11 8.62
CA VAL A 12 -10.33 -0.83 7.82
C VAL A 12 -9.89 -2.28 8.03
N VAL A 13 -8.58 -2.55 8.05
CA VAL A 13 -8.07 -3.92 8.26
C VAL A 13 -8.25 -4.36 9.71
N GLN A 14 -8.08 -3.46 10.68
CA GLN A 14 -8.32 -3.76 12.09
C GLN A 14 -9.79 -4.04 12.37
N ALA A 15 -10.72 -3.34 11.71
CA ALA A 15 -12.15 -3.65 11.77
C ALA A 15 -12.46 -5.06 11.25
N ALA A 16 -11.65 -5.58 10.34
CA ALA A 16 -11.72 -6.95 9.84
C ALA A 16 -10.88 -7.96 10.68
N HIS A 17 -10.35 -7.55 11.83
CA HIS A 17 -9.42 -8.33 12.68
C HIS A 17 -8.16 -8.81 11.93
N LYS A 18 -7.69 -8.02 10.96
CA LYS A 18 -6.49 -8.29 10.16
C LYS A 18 -5.50 -7.13 10.27
N GLU A 19 -4.28 -7.37 9.80
CA GLU A 19 -3.22 -6.37 9.74
C GLU A 19 -2.68 -6.27 8.32
N VAL A 20 -2.36 -5.04 7.89
CA VAL A 20 -1.77 -4.76 6.58
C VAL A 20 -0.26 -4.99 6.62
N VAL A 21 0.24 -5.81 5.70
CA VAL A 21 1.66 -6.08 5.53
C VAL A 21 2.19 -5.28 4.35
N TYR A 22 3.31 -4.56 4.57
CA TYR A 22 4.03 -3.85 3.53
C TYR A 22 5.38 -4.53 3.29
N GLU A 23 5.67 -4.83 2.03
CA GLU A 23 6.92 -5.48 1.63
C GLU A 23 7.51 -4.76 0.41
N ILE A 24 8.81 -4.45 0.44
CA ILE A 24 9.50 -3.96 -0.76
C ILE A 24 9.90 -5.17 -1.59
N ILE A 25 9.23 -5.38 -2.73
CA ILE A 25 9.42 -6.55 -3.58
C ILE A 25 10.44 -6.29 -4.69
N ASP A 26 10.71 -5.02 -5.02
CA ASP A 26 11.65 -4.66 -6.07
C ASP A 26 12.23 -3.26 -5.85
N GLU A 27 13.46 -3.05 -6.31
CA GLU A 27 14.11 -1.75 -6.36
C GLU A 27 14.93 -1.63 -7.65
N THR A 28 14.44 -0.80 -8.58
CA THR A 28 14.96 -0.66 -9.93
C THR A 28 15.26 0.80 -10.26
N GLY A 29 16.30 1.05 -11.03
CA GLY A 29 16.63 2.39 -11.54
C GLY A 29 18.04 2.87 -11.20
N PRO A 30 18.53 3.90 -11.91
CA PRO A 30 19.85 4.49 -11.68
C PRO A 30 19.90 5.22 -10.34
N GLU A 31 21.10 5.49 -9.82
CA GLU A 31 21.31 6.05 -8.47
C GLU A 31 20.52 7.35 -8.20
N HIS A 32 20.28 8.16 -9.24
CA HIS A 32 19.53 9.42 -9.18
C HIS A 32 18.03 9.27 -9.50
N ASP A 33 17.56 8.09 -9.89
CA ASP A 33 16.14 7.82 -10.18
C ASP A 33 15.78 6.39 -9.75
N LYS A 34 16.04 6.07 -8.48
CA LYS A 34 15.65 4.79 -7.91
C LYS A 34 14.13 4.74 -7.73
N ASN A 35 13.53 3.70 -8.28
CA ASN A 35 12.13 3.36 -8.13
C ASN A 35 12.04 2.14 -7.21
N PHE A 36 11.24 2.26 -6.15
CA PHE A 36 10.97 1.19 -5.21
C PHE A 36 9.56 0.69 -5.43
N ILE A 37 9.37 -0.63 -5.49
CA ILE A 37 8.06 -1.26 -5.60
C ILE A 37 7.71 -1.84 -4.23
N ALA A 38 6.68 -1.26 -3.62
CA ALA A 38 6.11 -1.73 -2.38
C ALA A 38 4.82 -2.51 -2.66
N LYS A 39 4.70 -3.69 -2.08
CA LYS A 39 3.50 -4.51 -2.04
C LYS A 39 2.80 -4.28 -0.71
N ALA A 40 1.52 -3.91 -0.74
CA ALA A 40 0.65 -3.87 0.42
C ALA A 40 -0.41 -4.96 0.27
N TYR A 41 -0.51 -5.85 1.24
CA TYR A 41 -1.47 -6.95 1.17
C TYR A 41 -2.02 -7.32 2.55
N VAL A 42 -3.22 -7.87 2.51
CA VAL A 42 -3.92 -8.43 3.67
C VAL A 42 -4.53 -9.73 3.21
N GLU A 43 -4.14 -10.83 3.87
CA GLU A 43 -4.58 -12.17 3.52
C GLU A 43 -6.12 -12.24 3.48
N GLY A 44 -6.69 -12.49 2.30
CA GLY A 44 -8.14 -12.57 2.10
C GLY A 44 -8.90 -11.23 2.15
N MET A 45 -8.25 -10.09 1.89
CA MET A 45 -8.94 -8.81 1.62
C MET A 45 -8.43 -8.15 0.34
N PHE A 46 -7.12 -7.92 0.23
CA PHE A 46 -6.54 -7.28 -0.96
C PHE A 46 -5.05 -7.61 -1.09
N GLU A 47 -4.56 -7.46 -2.32
CA GLU A 47 -3.14 -7.49 -2.64
C GLU A 47 -2.89 -6.43 -3.72
N VAL A 48 -2.09 -5.41 -3.39
CA VAL A 48 -1.77 -4.32 -4.31
C VAL A 48 -0.27 -4.02 -4.29
N THR A 49 0.23 -3.51 -5.40
CA THR A 49 1.63 -3.07 -5.54
C THR A 49 1.67 -1.65 -6.05
N ALA A 50 2.55 -0.83 -5.50
CA ALA A 50 2.76 0.53 -5.96
C ALA A 50 4.25 0.88 -5.99
N ASN A 51 4.59 1.76 -6.93
CA ASN A 51 5.95 2.23 -7.08
C ASN A 51 6.13 3.66 -6.52
N GLY A 52 7.33 3.98 -6.07
CA GLY A 52 7.68 5.33 -5.65
C GLY A 52 9.19 5.56 -5.65
N HIS A 53 9.59 6.82 -5.79
CA HIS A 53 11.00 7.23 -5.80
C HIS A 53 11.74 6.99 -4.46
N THR A 54 11.01 6.63 -3.41
CA THR A 54 11.56 6.21 -2.12
C THR A 54 10.70 5.09 -1.54
N LYS A 55 11.28 4.27 -0.66
CA LYS A 55 10.56 3.20 0.06
C LYS A 55 9.28 3.73 0.74
N LYS A 56 9.39 4.86 1.45
CA LYS A 56 8.24 5.50 2.12
C LYS A 56 7.14 5.91 1.14
N HIS A 57 7.51 6.49 0.00
CA HIS A 57 6.53 6.94 -1.00
C HIS A 57 5.85 5.75 -1.68
N ALA A 58 6.61 4.68 -1.97
CA ALA A 58 6.06 3.44 -2.51
C ALA A 58 5.03 2.81 -1.54
N GLU A 59 5.36 2.68 -0.25
CA GLU A 59 4.43 2.17 0.76
C GLU A 59 3.17 3.05 0.89
N GLN A 60 3.34 4.37 0.88
CA GLN A 60 2.23 5.30 1.02
C GLN A 60 1.28 5.23 -0.18
N ARG A 61 1.83 5.08 -1.39
CA ARG A 61 1.03 4.81 -2.59
C ARG A 61 0.36 3.44 -2.51
N ALA A 62 1.05 2.41 -2.03
CA ALA A 62 0.46 1.07 -1.88
C ALA A 62 -0.74 1.11 -0.93
N ALA A 63 -0.66 1.87 0.17
CA ALA A 63 -1.77 2.08 1.08
C ALA A 63 -2.96 2.79 0.40
N TYR A 64 -2.69 3.80 -0.42
CA TYR A 64 -3.72 4.50 -1.19
C TYR A 64 -4.40 3.57 -2.21
N GLU A 65 -3.63 2.80 -2.97
CA GLU A 65 -4.16 1.83 -3.94
C GLU A 65 -5.01 0.76 -3.25
N ALA A 66 -4.61 0.30 -2.06
CA ALA A 66 -5.39 -0.66 -1.28
C ALA A 66 -6.75 -0.09 -0.87
N LEU A 67 -6.80 1.17 -0.41
CA LEU A 67 -8.06 1.84 -0.09
C LEU A 67 -8.95 2.02 -1.32
N VAL A 68 -8.36 2.38 -2.46
CA VAL A 68 -9.10 2.49 -3.73
C VAL A 68 -9.64 1.12 -4.16
N TYR A 69 -8.84 0.07 -3.99
CA TYR A 69 -9.25 -1.31 -4.28
C TYR A 69 -10.44 -1.72 -3.40
N LEU A 70 -10.36 -1.52 -2.09
CA LEU A 70 -11.42 -1.83 -1.13
C LEU A 70 -12.70 -1.05 -1.44
N LYS A 71 -12.57 0.24 -1.78
CA LYS A 71 -13.71 1.09 -2.17
C LYS A 71 -14.37 0.63 -3.47
N LYS A 72 -13.59 0.15 -4.45
CA LYS A 72 -14.11 -0.40 -5.71
C LYS A 72 -14.80 -1.76 -5.53
N HIS A 73 -14.32 -2.59 -4.60
CA HIS A 73 -14.86 -3.93 -4.35
C HIS A 73 -15.91 -3.96 -3.22
N GLY A 74 -16.33 -2.79 -2.71
CA GLY A 74 -17.40 -2.68 -1.72
C GLY A 74 -17.04 -3.26 -0.35
N GLN A 75 -15.74 -3.32 -0.02
CA GLN A 75 -15.23 -3.84 1.25
C GLN A 75 -14.79 -2.72 2.21
N ALA A 76 -15.31 -1.51 2.01
CA ALA A 76 -15.04 -0.32 2.81
C ALA A 76 -16.33 0.20 3.47
#